data_AF-A0A951WUV3-F1
#
_entry.id   AF-A0A951WUV3-F1
#
_cell.length_a   1.000
_cell.length_b   1.000
_cell.length_c   1.000
_cell.angle_alpha   90.00
_cell.angle_beta   90.00
_cell.angle_gamma   90.00
#
_symmetry.space_group_name_H-M   'P 1'
#
loop_
_entity.id
_entity.type
_entity.pdbx_description
1 polymer ?
#
loop_
_entity_poly.entity_id
_entity_poly.type
_entity_poly.pdbx_seq_one_letter_code
_entity_poly.pdbx_strand_id
1 'polypeptide(L)'
;MFGSVRGWLTPPHFDDDFERTNAARVLHFLLLIVLVILLATLVFFTLLESHRVRNVLSLMLFTAITLVSLWRLHHGNVYTTGRLYLIVLWIMAMGYSLFNRGILSSYPALVTIIIWLAGIMVRPIYSVFFAIASVASVTVMLFISQ
;
A
#
# COMPACT_ATOMS: atom_id res chain seq x y z
N MET A 1 -11.82 -21.13 20.51
CA MET A 1 -11.15 -20.77 19.24
C MET A 1 -11.09 -19.25 18.96
N PHE A 2 -11.28 -18.37 19.97
CA PHE A 2 -11.22 -16.90 19.80
C PHE A 2 -9.84 -16.27 20.11
N GLY A 3 -8.83 -17.07 20.45
CA GLY A 3 -7.47 -16.58 20.73
C GLY A 3 -6.72 -16.08 19.49
N SER A 4 -7.08 -16.54 18.29
CA SER A 4 -6.33 -16.25 17.06
C SER A 4 -6.61 -14.87 16.46
N VAL A 5 -7.79 -14.29 16.70
CA VAL A 5 -8.19 -13.01 16.06
C VAL A 5 -7.54 -11.82 16.76
N ARG A 6 -7.37 -11.90 18.08
CA ARG A 6 -6.74 -10.83 18.87
C ARG A 6 -5.28 -10.62 18.48
N GLY A 7 -4.58 -11.72 18.15
CA GLY A 7 -3.21 -11.69 17.66
C GLY A 7 -3.05 -10.97 16.33
N TRP A 8 -4.06 -10.97 15.46
CA TRP A 8 -4.01 -10.27 14.17
C TRP A 8 -4.14 -8.76 14.31
N LEU A 9 -4.80 -8.26 15.36
CA LEU A 9 -4.99 -6.83 15.59
C LEU A 9 -3.79 -6.19 16.29
N THR A 10 -2.99 -6.98 17.01
CA THR A 10 -1.77 -6.52 17.66
C THR A 10 -0.57 -6.63 16.72
N PRO A 11 0.27 -5.59 16.59
CA PRO A 11 1.50 -5.70 15.80
C PRO A 11 2.45 -6.73 16.41
N PRO A 12 3.21 -7.47 15.59
CA PRO A 12 4.22 -8.40 16.11
C PRO A 12 5.34 -7.64 16.83
N HIS A 13 5.83 -8.23 17.91
CA HIS A 13 6.94 -7.72 18.72
C HIS A 13 8.15 -8.64 18.57
N PHE A 14 9.34 -8.07 18.40
CA PHE A 14 10.61 -8.78 18.32
C PHE A 14 11.52 -8.29 19.43
N ASP A 15 11.75 -9.14 20.45
CA ASP A 15 12.48 -8.77 21.67
C ASP A 15 13.94 -8.35 21.39
N ASP A 16 14.56 -8.97 20.38
CA ASP A 16 15.98 -8.78 20.04
C ASP A 16 16.24 -7.63 19.05
N ASP A 17 15.20 -7.01 18.48
CA ASP A 17 15.35 -6.04 17.39
C ASP A 17 14.31 -4.91 17.48
N PHE A 18 14.72 -3.82 18.13
CA PHE A 18 13.88 -2.63 18.31
C PHE A 18 13.54 -1.96 16.98
N GLU A 19 14.48 -1.90 16.03
CA GLU A 19 14.25 -1.29 14.72
C GLU A 19 13.20 -2.07 13.92
N ARG A 20 13.33 -3.41 13.89
CA ARG A 20 12.37 -4.29 13.23
C ARG A 20 11.01 -4.26 13.88
N THR A 21 10.94 -4.17 15.21
CA THR A 21 9.68 -4.00 15.94
C THR A 21 9.00 -2.69 15.56
N ASN A 22 9.75 -1.58 15.49
CA ASN A 22 9.20 -0.30 15.09
C ASN A 22 8.69 -0.32 13.65
N ALA A 23 9.48 -0.86 12.71
CA ALA A 23 9.08 -1.04 11.32
C ALA A 23 7.82 -1.91 11.18
N ALA A 24 7.73 -2.99 11.95
CA ALA A 24 6.57 -3.87 11.96
C ALA A 24 5.32 -3.17 12.50
N ARG A 25 5.46 -2.37 13.55
CA ARG A 25 4.37 -1.58 14.11
C ARG A 25 3.83 -0.58 13.09
N VAL A 26 4.71 0.18 12.45
CA VAL A 26 4.32 1.13 11.39
C VAL A 26 3.64 0.41 10.23
N LEU A 27 4.19 -0.72 9.77
CA LEU A 27 3.62 -1.50 8.68
C LEU A 27 2.24 -2.06 9.03
N HIS A 28 2.10 -2.57 10.24
CA HIS A 28 0.84 -3.10 10.74
C HIS A 28 -0.26 -2.05 10.74
N PHE A 29 0.00 -0.90 11.36
CA PHE A 29 -0.98 0.19 11.41
C PHE A 29 -1.32 0.72 10.03
N LEU A 30 -0.33 0.84 9.16
CA LEU A 30 -0.57 1.25 7.79
C LEU A 30 -1.46 0.27 7.04
N LEU A 31 -1.15 -1.03 7.10
CA LEU A 31 -1.94 -2.06 6.44
C LEU A 31 -3.37 -2.07 6.98
N LEU A 32 -3.57 -1.88 8.29
CA LEU A 32 -4.90 -1.76 8.88
C LEU A 32 -5.66 -0.52 8.40
N ILE A 33 -5.02 0.66 8.39
CA ILE A 33 -5.65 1.90 7.90
C ILE A 33 -6.05 1.73 6.43
N VAL A 34 -5.14 1.22 5.60
CA VAL A 34 -5.43 0.96 4.19
C VAL A 34 -6.55 -0.06 4.05
N LEU A 35 -6.54 -1.14 4.82
CA LEU A 35 -7.61 -2.15 4.80
C LEU A 35 -8.97 -1.52 5.14
N VAL A 36 -9.05 -0.70 6.18
CA VAL A 36 -10.28 0.00 6.57
C VAL A 36 -10.78 0.92 5.46
N ILE A 37 -9.86 1.71 4.86
CA ILE A 37 -10.20 2.57 3.72
C ILE A 37 -10.71 1.72 2.55
N LEU A 38 -10.03 0.63 2.21
CA LEU A 38 -10.43 -0.24 1.10
C LEU A 38 -11.79 -0.88 1.32
N LEU A 39 -12.08 -1.34 2.54
CA LEU A 39 -13.40 -1.89 2.87
C LEU A 39 -14.48 -0.82 2.80
N ALA A 40 -14.24 0.38 3.34
CA ALA A 40 -15.19 1.49 3.25
C ALA A 40 -15.44 1.89 1.78
N THR A 41 -14.38 1.99 0.98
CA THR A 41 -14.46 2.28 -0.46
C THR A 41 -15.18 1.17 -1.22
N LEU A 42 -14.91 -0.10 -0.92
CA LEU A 42 -15.59 -1.25 -1.52
C LEU A 42 -17.09 -1.19 -1.25
N VAL A 43 -17.50 -0.97 0.01
CA VAL A 43 -18.91 -0.84 0.38
C VAL A 43 -19.56 0.31 -0.39
N PHE A 44 -18.90 1.48 -0.45
CA PHE A 44 -19.40 2.64 -1.20
C PHE A 44 -19.64 2.31 -2.68
N PHE A 45 -18.63 1.75 -3.38
CA PHE A 45 -18.75 1.40 -4.80
C PHE A 45 -19.77 0.29 -5.06
N THR A 46 -19.91 -0.69 -4.15
CA THR A 46 -20.89 -1.78 -4.34
C THR A 46 -22.34 -1.33 -4.14
N LEU A 47 -22.60 -0.31 -3.31
CA LEU A 47 -23.95 0.11 -2.95
C LEU A 47 -24.45 1.34 -3.73
N LEU A 48 -23.55 2.26 -4.12
CA LEU A 48 -23.94 3.59 -4.62
C LEU A 48 -23.67 3.80 -6.11
N GLU A 49 -22.82 3.00 -6.75
CA GLU A 49 -22.47 3.16 -8.17
C GLU A 49 -22.89 1.97 -9.05
N SER A 50 -23.71 2.26 -10.06
CA SER A 50 -24.17 1.29 -11.09
C SER A 50 -23.05 0.84 -12.05
N HIS A 51 -21.92 1.56 -12.09
CA HIS A 51 -20.85 1.33 -13.05
C HIS A 51 -19.59 0.72 -12.43
N ARG A 52 -19.31 -0.48 -12.96
CA ARG A 52 -18.00 -1.09 -13.25
C ARG A 52 -17.48 -2.05 -12.18
N VAL A 53 -17.92 -3.30 -12.34
CA VAL A 53 -17.25 -4.56 -11.97
C VAL A 53 -15.71 -4.46 -11.96
N ARG A 54 -15.11 -3.72 -12.90
CA ARG A 54 -13.67 -3.42 -12.94
C ARG A 54 -13.13 -2.79 -11.65
N ASN A 55 -13.77 -1.74 -11.12
CA ASN A 55 -13.31 -1.05 -9.91
C ASN A 55 -13.43 -1.96 -8.68
N VAL A 56 -14.53 -2.72 -8.59
CA VAL A 56 -14.76 -3.71 -7.54
C VAL A 56 -13.69 -4.81 -7.59
N LEU A 57 -13.38 -5.36 -8.77
CA LEU A 57 -12.32 -6.36 -8.94
C LEU A 57 -10.95 -5.81 -8.55
N SER A 58 -10.61 -4.57 -8.93
CA SER A 58 -9.35 -3.93 -8.53
C SER A 58 -9.28 -3.74 -7.01
N LEU A 59 -10.36 -3.30 -6.36
CA LEU A 59 -10.43 -3.15 -4.91
C LEU A 59 -10.34 -4.49 -4.19
N MET A 60 -11.00 -5.54 -4.70
CA MET A 60 -10.91 -6.89 -4.15
C MET A 60 -9.49 -7.44 -4.25
N LEU A 61 -8.85 -7.27 -5.40
CA LEU A 61 -7.45 -7.68 -5.58
C LEU A 61 -6.54 -6.95 -4.60
N PHE A 62 -6.72 -5.64 -4.43
CA PHE A 62 -5.90 -4.86 -3.52
C PHE A 62 -6.15 -5.23 -2.06
N THR A 63 -7.40 -5.46 -1.68
CA THR A 63 -7.77 -6.01 -0.37
C THR A 63 -7.10 -7.35 -0.11
N ALA A 64 -7.11 -8.27 -1.10
CA ALA A 64 -6.44 -9.56 -0.98
C ALA A 64 -4.93 -9.41 -0.78
N ILE A 65 -4.28 -8.49 -1.51
CA ILE A 65 -2.84 -8.22 -1.32
C ILE A 65 -2.57 -7.66 0.07
N THR A 66 -3.36 -6.70 0.55
CA THR A 66 -3.22 -6.16 1.91
C THR A 66 -3.38 -7.24 2.98
N LEU A 67 -4.33 -8.17 2.81
CA LEU A 67 -4.52 -9.30 3.71
C LEU A 67 -3.33 -10.28 3.68
N VAL A 68 -2.80 -10.60 2.50
CA VAL A 68 -1.60 -11.44 2.35
C VAL A 68 -0.39 -10.75 2.98
N SER A 69 -0.26 -9.44 2.84
CA SER A 69 0.80 -8.66 3.48
C SER A 69 0.67 -8.66 5.01
N LEU A 70 -0.54 -8.49 5.56
CA LEU A 70 -0.78 -8.64 7.00
C LEU A 70 -0.41 -10.03 7.48
N TRP A 71 -0.82 -11.07 6.77
CA TRP A 71 -0.47 -12.45 7.11
C TRP A 71 1.05 -12.66 7.10
N ARG A 72 1.76 -12.19 6.07
CA ARG A 72 3.23 -12.29 5.98
C ARG A 72 3.95 -11.49 7.06
N LEU A 73 3.41 -10.34 7.46
CA LEU A 73 3.95 -9.53 8.55
C LEU A 73 3.98 -10.32 9.86
N HIS A 74 2.90 -11.05 10.15
CA HIS A 74 2.78 -11.93 11.32
C HIS A 74 3.72 -13.15 11.29
N HIS A 75 4.22 -13.54 10.11
CA HIS A 75 5.24 -14.59 9.97
C HIS A 75 6.67 -14.07 10.14
N GLY A 76 6.85 -12.83 10.60
CA GLY A 76 8.16 -12.25 10.87
C GLY A 76 8.84 -11.60 9.67
N ASN A 77 8.28 -11.65 8.46
CA ASN A 77 8.93 -11.15 7.25
C ASN A 77 8.70 -9.63 7.04
N VAL A 78 9.06 -8.79 8.01
CA VAL A 78 8.73 -7.36 8.04
C VAL A 78 9.27 -6.60 6.83
N TYR A 79 10.58 -6.61 6.60
CA TYR A 79 11.22 -5.83 5.53
C TYR A 79 10.81 -6.32 4.14
N THR A 80 10.76 -7.63 3.94
CA THR A 80 10.33 -8.22 2.66
C THR A 80 8.88 -7.87 2.35
N THR A 81 8.01 -7.93 3.36
CA THR A 81 6.60 -7.55 3.22
C THR A 81 6.46 -6.07 2.92
N GLY A 82 7.19 -5.20 3.63
CA GLY A 82 7.19 -3.75 3.39
C GLY A 82 7.62 -3.40 1.97
N ARG A 83 8.72 -4.00 1.47
CA ARG A 83 9.20 -3.79 0.10
C ARG A 83 8.19 -4.23 -0.94
N LEU A 84 7.65 -5.45 -0.81
CA LEU A 84 6.65 -5.97 -1.74
C LEU A 84 5.39 -5.11 -1.74
N TYR A 85 4.93 -4.71 -0.55
CA TYR A 85 3.74 -3.88 -0.42
C TYR A 85 3.93 -2.51 -1.05
N LEU A 86 5.07 -1.86 -0.83
CA LEU A 86 5.41 -0.58 -1.46
C LEU A 86 5.48 -0.69 -2.99
N ILE A 87 6.07 -1.76 -3.53
CA ILE A 87 6.12 -2.01 -4.98
C ILE A 87 4.70 -2.15 -5.54
N VAL A 88 3.84 -2.96 -4.90
CA VAL A 88 2.45 -3.12 -5.33
C VAL A 88 1.70 -1.79 -5.28
N LEU A 89 1.84 -1.05 -4.17
CA LEU A 89 1.13 0.21 -3.97
C LEU A 89 1.56 1.25 -5.00
N TRP A 90 2.85 1.27 -5.35
CA TRP A 90 3.39 2.11 -6.42
C TRP A 90 2.84 1.72 -7.81
N ILE A 91 2.86 0.43 -8.17
CA ILE A 91 2.30 -0.06 -9.44
C ILE A 91 0.81 0.31 -9.55
N MET A 92 0.07 0.15 -8.46
CA MET A 92 -1.37 0.46 -8.42
C MET A 92 -1.63 1.96 -8.54
N ALA A 93 -0.86 2.79 -7.82
CA ALA A 93 -0.96 4.25 -7.94
C ALA A 93 -0.68 4.69 -9.38
N MET A 94 0.36 4.15 -10.00
CA MET A 94 0.75 4.43 -11.37
C MET A 94 -0.33 4.01 -12.37
N GLY A 95 -0.81 2.77 -12.26
CA GLY A 95 -1.89 2.25 -13.08
C GLY A 95 -3.17 3.08 -12.95
N TYR A 96 -3.57 3.41 -11.72
CA TYR A 96 -4.75 4.24 -11.47
C TYR A 96 -4.62 5.63 -12.11
N SER A 97 -3.45 6.25 -12.01
CA SER A 97 -3.16 7.55 -12.63
C SER A 97 -3.26 7.51 -14.16
N LEU A 98 -2.75 6.44 -14.80
CA LEU A 98 -2.89 6.24 -16.26
C LEU A 98 -4.36 6.18 -16.71
N PHE A 99 -5.23 5.56 -15.91
CA PHE A 99 -6.63 5.34 -16.29
C PHE A 99 -7.60 6.47 -15.88
N ASN A 100 -7.24 7.35 -14.93
CA ASN A 100 -8.16 8.35 -14.34
C ASN A 100 -7.74 9.82 -14.57
N ARG A 101 -7.39 10.17 -15.81
CA ARG A 101 -7.09 11.55 -16.25
C ARG A 101 -5.71 12.11 -15.84
N GLY A 102 -4.72 11.27 -15.60
CA GLY A 102 -3.31 11.67 -15.48
C GLY A 102 -2.96 12.43 -14.19
N ILE A 103 -1.96 13.31 -14.28
CA ILE A 103 -1.23 13.95 -13.16
C ILE A 103 -2.12 14.80 -12.22
N LEU A 104 -3.31 15.20 -12.67
CA LEU A 104 -4.29 15.95 -11.88
C LEU A 104 -5.10 15.08 -10.90
N SER A 105 -4.91 13.76 -10.93
CA SER A 105 -5.49 12.84 -9.94
C SER A 105 -4.79 12.92 -8.58
N SER A 106 -5.33 12.28 -7.55
CA SER A 106 -4.72 12.17 -6.20
C SER A 106 -3.35 11.44 -6.15
N TYR A 107 -2.77 11.15 -7.32
CA TYR A 107 -1.50 10.45 -7.50
C TYR A 107 -0.29 11.10 -6.82
N PRO A 108 -0.05 12.43 -6.89
CA PRO A 108 1.11 13.05 -6.25
C PRO A 108 1.11 12.90 -4.72
N ALA A 109 -0.09 12.94 -4.10
CA ALA A 109 -0.25 12.74 -2.67
C ALA A 109 0.08 11.29 -2.27
N LEU A 110 -0.44 10.31 -3.02
CA LEU A 110 -0.14 8.89 -2.80
C LEU A 110 1.36 8.58 -2.96
N VAL A 111 2.00 9.12 -4.00
CA VAL A 111 3.44 8.96 -4.24
C VAL A 111 4.26 9.53 -3.08
N THR A 112 3.89 10.72 -2.59
CA THR A 112 4.57 11.33 -1.44
C THR A 112 4.48 10.45 -0.21
N ILE A 113 3.29 9.91 0.07
CA ILE A 113 3.06 8.98 1.18
C ILE A 113 3.93 7.72 1.01
N ILE A 114 3.98 7.12 -0.19
CA ILE A 114 4.83 5.94 -0.49
C ILE A 114 6.31 6.22 -0.19
N ILE A 115 6.82 7.37 -0.63
CA ILE A 115 8.22 7.76 -0.45
C ILE A 115 8.55 7.92 1.04
N TRP A 116 7.68 8.57 1.79
CA TRP A 116 7.84 8.73 3.24
C TRP A 116 7.85 7.38 3.97
N LEU A 117 6.92 6.50 3.62
CA LEU A 117 6.84 5.16 4.20
C LEU A 117 8.05 4.29 3.86
N ALA A 118 8.53 4.36 2.61
CA ALA A 118 9.74 3.64 2.20
C ALA A 118 10.96 4.04 3.03
N GLY A 119 11.09 5.33 3.33
CA GLY A 119 12.19 5.87 4.12
C GLY A 119 12.11 5.47 5.59
N ILE A 120 10.91 5.54 6.18
CA ILE A 120 10.69 5.24 7.61
C ILE A 120 10.76 3.73 7.89
N MET A 121 10.28 2.89 6.98
CA MET A 121 10.02 1.47 7.29
C MET A 121 11.08 0.51 6.79
N VAL A 122 11.75 0.82 5.68
CA VAL A 122 12.69 -0.12 5.06
C VAL A 122 14.11 0.39 5.27
N ARG A 123 14.50 1.40 4.48
CA ARG A 123 15.77 2.13 4.57
C ARG A 123 15.64 3.43 3.74
N PRO A 124 16.39 4.48 4.06
CA PRO A 124 16.42 5.72 3.27
C PRO A 124 16.75 5.50 1.79
N ILE A 125 17.52 4.48 1.44
CA ILE A 125 17.84 4.21 0.02
C ILE A 125 16.60 3.86 -0.81
N TYR A 126 15.57 3.26 -0.19
CA TYR A 126 14.32 2.93 -0.88
C TYR A 126 13.46 4.16 -1.14
N SER A 127 13.47 5.17 -0.27
CA SER A 127 12.75 6.43 -0.54
C SER A 127 13.35 7.15 -1.75
N VAL A 128 14.69 7.17 -1.87
CA VAL A 128 15.38 7.71 -3.07
C VAL A 128 14.99 6.94 -4.32
N PHE A 129 14.98 5.60 -4.26
CA PHE A 129 14.56 4.77 -5.39
C PHE A 129 13.12 5.09 -5.83
N PHE A 130 12.16 5.13 -4.90
CA PHE A 130 10.78 5.46 -5.23
C PHE A 130 10.61 6.90 -5.71
N ALA A 131 11.39 7.86 -5.22
CA ALA A 131 11.40 9.23 -5.71
C ALA A 131 11.84 9.28 -7.17
N ILE A 132 12.98 8.67 -7.51
CA ILE A 132 13.50 8.59 -8.89
C ILE A 132 12.49 7.88 -9.80
N ALA A 133 11.98 6.72 -9.38
CA ALA A 133 11.01 5.95 -10.15
C ALA A 133 9.72 6.74 -10.40
N SER A 134 9.26 7.52 -9.42
CA SER A 134 8.06 8.34 -9.56
C SER A 134 8.28 9.54 -10.47
N VAL A 135 9.44 10.20 -10.39
CA VAL A 135 9.81 11.27 -11.33
C VAL A 135 9.84 10.74 -12.76
N ALA A 136 10.57 9.64 -12.99
CA ALA A 136 10.65 8.99 -14.30
C ALA A 136 9.27 8.61 -14.84
N SER A 137 8.42 8.06 -13.98
CA SER A 137 7.05 7.68 -14.31
C SER A 137 6.18 8.86 -14.73
N VAL A 138 6.26 9.97 -14.01
CA VAL A 138 5.54 11.21 -14.37
C VAL A 138 6.05 11.75 -15.70
N THR A 139 7.36 11.74 -15.94
CA THR A 139 7.95 12.15 -17.23
C THR A 139 7.43 11.29 -18.37
N VAL A 140 7.44 9.97 -18.23
CA VAL A 140 6.90 9.04 -19.25
C VAL A 140 5.42 9.29 -19.50
N MET A 141 4.62 9.50 -18.45
CA MET A 141 3.20 9.84 -18.59
C MET A 141 2.98 11.12 -19.39
N LEU A 142 3.78 12.17 -19.14
CA LEU A 142 3.69 13.42 -19.89
C LEU A 142 3.93 13.19 -21.39
N PHE A 143 4.95 12.42 -21.75
CA PHE A 143 5.26 12.10 -23.15
C PHE A 143 4.18 11.27 -23.84
N ILE A 144 3.55 10.31 -23.14
CA ILE A 144 2.47 9.50 -23.70
C ILE A 144 1.17 10.31 -23.87
N SER A 145 0.99 11.36 -23.07
CA SER A 145 -0.23 12.18 -23.07
C SER A 145 -0.26 13.32 -24.10
N GLN A 146 0.87 13.59 -24.77
CA GLN A 146 0.99 14.55 -25.88
C GLN A 146 0.72 13.88 -27.22
#